data_AF-A0A180FL86-F1
#
_entry.id   AF-A0A180FL86-F1
#
_cell.length_a   1.000
_cell.length_b   1.000
_cell.length_c   1.000
_cell.angle_alpha   90.00
_cell.angle_beta   90.00
_cell.angle_gamma   90.00
#
_symmetry.space_group_name_H-M   'P 1'
#
loop_
_entity.id
_entity.type
_entity.pdbx_description
1 polymer ?
#
loop_
_entity_poly.entity_id
_entity_poly.type
_entity_poly.pdbx_seq_one_letter_code
_entity_poly.pdbx_strand_id
1 'polypeptide(L)'
;MRQNGGYATFRQLNELVNFSIWKTKTPQASVRRIVQQSDAFFRIQPGLWALQEAKEIVLNKFQLKTQDKKIEELFTHSYYQGLLIEIGNMKGLQTYVPAQDKNHLFLEKPLKELATIDKIYDFTYPDILHRATTVDVVWFNERKLPHSFFEVEHTTDIKNSLSKFFELQDYFAHFYIIASESRKKQFDSTISMSLFNPIKKRVGFVNYESIANQYSKMFELSKIEQLI
;
A
#
# COMPACT_ATOMS: atom_id res chain seq x y z
N MET A 1 -19.61 3.01 -7.87
CA MET A 1 -19.01 1.77 -8.44
C MET A 1 -19.42 1.52 -9.88
N ARG A 2 -20.72 1.50 -10.26
CA ARG A 2 -21.11 1.32 -11.69
C ARG A 2 -20.39 2.28 -12.64
N GLN A 3 -20.38 3.57 -12.29
CA GLN A 3 -19.65 4.62 -13.02
C GLN A 3 -18.12 4.50 -12.96
N ASN A 4 -17.58 3.63 -12.10
CA ASN A 4 -16.14 3.41 -11.87
C ASN A 4 -15.72 1.99 -12.28
N GLY A 5 -16.35 1.43 -13.31
CA GLY A 5 -15.99 0.11 -13.84
C GLY A 5 -16.37 -1.08 -12.96
N GLY A 6 -17.30 -0.91 -12.01
CA GLY A 6 -17.84 -1.99 -11.17
C GLY A 6 -17.13 -2.20 -9.83
N TYR A 7 -16.03 -1.49 -9.56
CA TYR A 7 -15.28 -1.55 -8.31
C TYR A 7 -14.87 -0.15 -7.83
N ALA A 8 -14.41 -0.03 -6.59
CA ALA A 8 -13.81 1.20 -6.08
C ALA A 8 -13.07 0.93 -4.76
N THR A 9 -12.04 1.73 -4.50
CA THR A 9 -11.52 1.92 -3.13
C THR A 9 -12.47 2.79 -2.31
N PHE A 10 -12.40 2.74 -0.97
CA PHE A 10 -13.17 3.66 -0.14
C PHE A 10 -12.91 5.13 -0.44
N ARG A 11 -11.66 5.49 -0.79
CA ARG A 11 -11.32 6.84 -1.25
C ARG A 11 -12.10 7.21 -2.52
N GLN A 12 -12.05 6.39 -3.57
CA GLN A 12 -12.78 6.63 -4.82
C GLN A 12 -14.29 6.75 -4.58
N LEU A 13 -14.87 5.96 -3.66
CA LEU A 13 -16.27 6.11 -3.29
C LEU A 13 -16.55 7.47 -2.63
N ASN A 14 -15.69 7.89 -1.70
CA ASN A 14 -15.82 9.19 -1.04
C ASN A 14 -15.56 10.39 -1.98
N GLU A 15 -14.93 10.17 -3.12
CA GLU A 15 -14.78 11.14 -4.21
C GLU A 15 -16.04 11.20 -5.09
N LEU A 16 -16.59 10.03 -5.45
CA LEU A 16 -17.69 9.92 -6.40
C LEU A 16 -19.07 10.17 -5.80
N VAL A 17 -19.26 9.89 -4.50
CA VAL A 17 -20.57 10.01 -3.85
C VAL A 17 -20.82 11.45 -3.41
N ASN A 18 -21.93 12.02 -3.86
CA ASN A 18 -22.41 13.30 -3.35
C ASN A 18 -23.11 13.10 -2.00
N PHE A 19 -22.52 13.68 -0.95
CA PHE A 19 -23.03 13.60 0.41
C PHE A 19 -23.99 14.74 0.80
N SER A 20 -24.26 15.71 -0.07
CA SER A 20 -25.03 16.93 0.28
C SER A 20 -26.44 16.63 0.81
N ILE A 21 -27.05 15.54 0.36
CA ILE A 21 -28.39 15.10 0.77
C ILE A 21 -28.37 14.13 1.97
N TRP A 22 -27.19 13.72 2.43
CA TRP A 22 -27.06 12.73 3.50
C TRP A 22 -27.23 13.39 4.85
N LYS A 23 -28.22 12.94 5.64
CA LYS A 23 -28.52 13.47 6.98
C LYS A 23 -27.60 12.92 8.08
N THR A 24 -26.35 12.58 7.77
CA THR A 24 -25.38 11.99 8.73
C THR A 24 -24.19 12.90 8.94
N LYS A 25 -23.67 12.91 10.18
CA LYS A 25 -22.45 13.64 10.55
C LYS A 25 -21.17 12.94 10.07
N THR A 26 -21.26 11.66 9.71
CA THR A 26 -20.11 10.83 9.30
C THR A 26 -20.43 10.08 7.99
N PRO A 27 -20.60 10.78 6.87
CA PRO A 27 -21.00 10.18 5.60
C PRO A 27 -20.02 9.09 5.11
N GLN A 28 -18.72 9.27 5.30
CA GLN A 28 -17.70 8.30 4.90
C GLN A 28 -17.76 7.01 5.73
N ALA A 29 -18.03 7.13 7.04
CA ALA A 29 -18.29 5.96 7.88
C ALA A 29 -19.57 5.23 7.46
N SER A 30 -20.56 5.98 6.99
CA SER A 30 -21.81 5.44 6.46
C SER A 30 -21.58 4.70 5.14
N VAL A 31 -20.72 5.21 4.24
CA VAL A 31 -20.28 4.48 3.02
C VAL A 31 -19.62 3.16 3.39
N ARG A 32 -18.64 3.17 4.30
CA ARG A 32 -17.99 1.94 4.77
C ARG A 32 -19.00 0.92 5.28
N ARG A 33 -19.90 1.35 6.16
CA ARG A 33 -20.95 0.49 6.74
C ARG A 33 -21.84 -0.12 5.65
N ILE A 34 -22.34 0.68 4.71
CA ILE A 34 -23.21 0.22 3.63
C ILE A 34 -22.51 -0.84 2.77
N VAL A 35 -21.28 -0.54 2.33
CA VAL A 35 -20.51 -1.44 1.46
C VAL A 35 -20.15 -2.75 2.17
N GLN A 36 -19.83 -2.69 3.47
CA GLN A 36 -19.43 -3.86 4.24
C GLN A 36 -20.59 -4.75 4.70
N GLN A 37 -21.80 -4.19 4.87
CA GLN A 37 -22.97 -4.91 5.41
C GLN A 37 -23.97 -5.35 4.35
N SER A 38 -23.88 -4.85 3.12
CA SER A 38 -24.79 -5.22 2.03
C SER A 38 -24.21 -6.37 1.19
N ASP A 39 -25.08 -7.30 0.85
CA ASP A 39 -24.87 -8.40 -0.10
C ASP A 39 -24.69 -7.94 -1.56
N ALA A 40 -24.99 -6.67 -1.86
CA ALA A 40 -24.77 -6.06 -3.17
C ALA A 40 -23.27 -5.86 -3.48
N PHE A 41 -22.38 -6.03 -2.51
CA PHE A 41 -20.94 -5.85 -2.68
C PHE A 41 -20.16 -7.07 -2.21
N PHE A 42 -19.00 -7.28 -2.83
CA PHE A 42 -18.00 -8.21 -2.35
C PHE A 42 -16.65 -7.52 -2.21
N ARG A 43 -15.86 -8.04 -1.29
CA ARG A 43 -14.51 -7.54 -0.99
C ARG A 43 -13.50 -8.17 -1.94
N ILE A 44 -12.65 -7.35 -2.54
CA ILE A 44 -11.48 -7.83 -3.32
C ILE A 44 -10.25 -7.84 -2.43
N GLN A 45 -9.94 -6.69 -1.81
CA GLN A 45 -8.82 -6.49 -0.88
C GLN A 45 -9.25 -5.54 0.24
N PRO A 46 -8.55 -5.47 1.38
CA PRO A 46 -8.60 -4.33 2.30
C PRO A 46 -8.74 -2.97 1.58
N GLY A 47 -9.86 -2.29 1.85
CA GLY A 47 -10.21 -1.00 1.26
C GLY A 47 -10.71 -1.02 -0.19
N LEU A 48 -10.73 -2.17 -0.88
CA LEU A 48 -11.14 -2.32 -2.29
C LEU A 48 -12.33 -3.28 -2.43
N TRP A 49 -13.41 -2.76 -2.99
CA TRP A 49 -14.71 -3.44 -3.07
C TRP A 49 -15.30 -3.37 -4.47
N ALA A 50 -16.15 -4.33 -4.81
CA ALA A 50 -16.86 -4.37 -6.08
C ALA A 50 -18.32 -4.75 -5.92
N LEU A 51 -19.11 -4.43 -6.95
CA LEU A 51 -20.52 -4.80 -7.04
C LEU A 51 -20.65 -6.29 -7.35
N GLN A 52 -21.57 -6.97 -6.65
CA GLN A 52 -21.86 -8.39 -6.86
C GLN A 52 -22.32 -8.66 -8.31
N GLU A 53 -23.14 -7.78 -8.88
CA GLU A 53 -23.59 -7.84 -10.29
C GLU A 53 -22.44 -7.69 -11.31
N ALA A 54 -21.31 -7.09 -10.92
CA ALA A 54 -20.15 -6.88 -11.79
C ALA A 54 -19.00 -7.87 -11.50
N LYS A 55 -19.23 -8.88 -10.66
CA LYS A 55 -18.19 -9.78 -10.14
C LYS A 55 -17.34 -10.41 -11.24
N GLU A 56 -17.97 -11.00 -12.25
CA GLU A 56 -17.23 -11.66 -13.35
C GLU A 56 -16.34 -10.68 -14.13
N ILE A 57 -16.85 -9.47 -14.40
CA ILE A 57 -16.11 -8.44 -15.14
C ILE A 57 -14.89 -7.98 -14.34
N VAL A 58 -15.08 -7.74 -13.04
CA VAL A 58 -14.01 -7.24 -12.16
C VAL A 58 -12.94 -8.31 -11.91
N LEU A 59 -13.33 -9.56 -11.66
CA LEU A 59 -12.38 -10.66 -11.48
C LEU A 59 -11.59 -10.94 -12.76
N ASN A 60 -12.21 -10.85 -13.93
CA ASN A 60 -11.50 -10.97 -15.21
C ASN A 60 -10.53 -9.81 -15.42
N LYS A 61 -10.95 -8.57 -15.13
CA LYS A 61 -10.10 -7.37 -15.26
C LYS A 61 -8.82 -7.49 -14.45
N PHE A 62 -8.91 -7.97 -13.22
CA PHE A 62 -7.74 -8.18 -12.34
C PHE A 62 -7.11 -9.58 -12.46
N GLN A 63 -7.57 -10.38 -13.42
CA GLN A 63 -7.09 -11.76 -13.65
C GLN A 63 -7.23 -12.68 -12.43
N LEU A 64 -8.13 -12.36 -11.50
CA LEU A 64 -8.37 -13.11 -10.25
C LEU A 64 -9.31 -14.31 -10.43
N LYS A 65 -9.83 -14.54 -11.64
CA LYS A 65 -10.74 -15.66 -11.91
C LYS A 65 -10.04 -17.03 -11.99
N THR A 66 -8.77 -17.03 -12.39
CA THR A 66 -8.01 -18.26 -12.68
C THR A 66 -7.64 -19.06 -11.44
N GLN A 67 -7.84 -18.51 -10.23
CA GLN A 67 -7.32 -19.04 -8.96
C GLN A 67 -5.80 -19.30 -8.99
N ASP A 68 -5.08 -18.65 -9.91
CA ASP A 68 -3.63 -18.71 -9.94
C ASP A 68 -3.08 -17.85 -8.81
N LYS A 69 -2.50 -18.53 -7.82
CA LYS A 69 -1.92 -17.92 -6.64
C LYS A 69 -0.85 -16.88 -6.98
N LYS A 70 -0.08 -17.05 -8.05
CA LYS A 70 0.95 -16.08 -8.46
C LYS A 70 0.34 -14.78 -8.95
N ILE A 71 -0.77 -14.87 -9.68
CA ILE A 71 -1.50 -13.69 -10.17
C ILE A 71 -2.12 -12.94 -8.98
N GLU A 72 -2.72 -13.68 -8.05
CA GLU A 72 -3.27 -13.08 -6.82
C GLU A 72 -2.19 -12.40 -5.98
N GLU A 73 -1.03 -13.04 -5.80
CA GLU A 73 0.13 -12.49 -5.10
C GLU A 73 0.64 -11.21 -5.79
N LEU A 74 0.81 -11.24 -7.12
CA LEU A 74 1.25 -10.07 -7.90
C LEU A 74 0.25 -8.92 -7.81
N PHE A 75 -1.04 -9.20 -7.97
CA PHE A 75 -2.10 -8.19 -7.86
C PHE A 75 -2.07 -7.54 -6.48
N THR A 76 -1.97 -8.37 -5.43
CA THR A 76 -2.05 -7.87 -4.07
C THR A 76 -0.78 -7.10 -3.69
N HIS A 77 0.39 -7.56 -4.12
CA HIS A 77 1.66 -6.87 -3.94
C HIS A 77 1.62 -5.48 -4.59
N SER A 78 1.23 -5.42 -5.87
CA SER A 78 1.13 -4.16 -6.63
C SER A 78 0.07 -3.22 -6.06
N TYR A 79 -1.04 -3.77 -5.55
CA TYR A 79 -2.09 -3.00 -4.89
C TYR A 79 -1.55 -2.27 -3.65
N TYR A 80 -0.82 -2.96 -2.76
CA TYR A 80 -0.26 -2.31 -1.57
C TYR A 80 0.92 -1.39 -1.89
N GLN A 81 1.74 -1.70 -2.90
CA GLN A 81 2.76 -0.75 -3.39
C GLN A 81 2.09 0.57 -3.81
N GLY A 82 1.03 0.51 -4.61
CA GLY A 82 0.29 1.71 -5.04
C GLY A 82 -0.34 2.48 -3.88
N LEU A 83 -0.92 1.80 -2.89
CA LEU A 83 -1.42 2.46 -1.68
C LEU A 83 -0.31 3.20 -0.91
N LEU A 84 0.86 2.59 -0.76
CA LEU A 84 2.00 3.19 -0.07
C LEU A 84 2.53 4.42 -0.82
N ILE A 85 2.60 4.35 -2.16
CA ILE A 85 2.99 5.50 -2.99
C ILE A 85 2.03 6.67 -2.78
N GLU A 86 0.73 6.43 -2.93
CA GLU A 86 -0.28 7.47 -2.75
C GLU A 86 -0.27 8.06 -1.34
N ILE A 87 -0.08 7.23 -0.30
CA ILE A 87 0.09 7.70 1.09
C ILE A 87 1.32 8.59 1.22
N GLY A 88 2.46 8.18 0.64
CA GLY A 88 3.70 8.97 0.64
C GLY A 88 3.51 10.32 -0.05
N ASN A 89 2.87 10.32 -1.21
CA ASN A 89 2.57 11.53 -1.98
C ASN A 89 1.66 12.49 -1.19
N MET A 90 0.61 11.97 -0.52
CA MET A 90 -0.26 12.77 0.36
C MET A 90 0.48 13.33 1.58
N LYS A 91 1.60 12.73 1.99
CA LYS A 91 2.47 13.26 3.07
C LYS A 91 3.49 14.30 2.56
N GLY A 92 3.47 14.64 1.27
CA GLY A 92 4.47 15.52 0.66
C GLY A 92 5.85 14.89 0.53
N LEU A 93 5.95 13.56 0.61
CA LEU A 93 7.20 12.82 0.42
C LEU A 93 7.36 12.43 -1.05
N GLN A 94 8.60 12.30 -1.48
CA GLN A 94 8.92 11.70 -2.76
C GLN A 94 8.92 10.17 -2.64
N THR A 95 8.58 9.47 -3.71
CA THR A 95 8.22 8.05 -3.70
C THR A 95 8.85 7.35 -4.88
N TYR A 96 9.50 6.23 -4.60
CA TYR A 96 10.20 5.38 -5.56
C TYR A 96 9.68 3.96 -5.48
N VAL A 97 9.63 3.30 -6.64
CA VAL A 97 9.43 1.85 -6.78
C VAL A 97 10.53 1.23 -7.64
N PRO A 98 10.91 -0.02 -7.40
CA PRO A 98 11.92 -0.71 -8.20
C PRO A 98 11.59 -0.80 -9.70
N ALA A 99 12.64 -0.89 -10.52
CA ALA A 99 12.51 -0.97 -11.96
C ALA A 99 11.72 -2.21 -12.45
N GLN A 100 11.80 -3.33 -11.72
CA GLN A 100 11.03 -4.54 -12.01
C GLN A 100 9.52 -4.37 -11.77
N ASP A 101 9.12 -3.48 -10.85
CA ASP A 101 7.72 -3.32 -10.45
C ASP A 101 7.04 -2.12 -11.11
N LYS A 102 7.81 -1.19 -11.68
CA LYS A 102 7.31 0.10 -12.19
C LYS A 102 6.14 -0.01 -13.19
N ASN A 103 6.04 -1.13 -13.92
CA ASN A 103 4.98 -1.39 -14.90
C ASN A 103 3.83 -2.25 -14.34
N HIS A 104 3.95 -2.77 -13.13
CA HIS A 104 2.83 -3.44 -12.46
C HIS A 104 1.71 -2.44 -12.20
N LEU A 105 0.48 -2.95 -12.18
CA LEU A 105 -0.71 -2.11 -12.11
C LEU A 105 -1.19 -1.96 -10.67
N PHE A 106 -1.30 -0.71 -10.22
CA PHE A 106 -2.22 -0.34 -9.15
C PHE A 106 -3.59 -0.06 -9.76
N LEU A 107 -4.48 -1.05 -9.63
CA LEU A 107 -5.78 -1.07 -10.31
C LEU A 107 -5.62 -1.01 -11.83
N GLU A 108 -5.70 0.18 -12.42
CA GLU A 108 -5.58 0.41 -13.87
C GLU A 108 -4.33 1.21 -14.25
N LYS A 109 -3.62 1.77 -13.27
CA LYS A 109 -2.46 2.64 -13.52
C LYS A 109 -1.15 1.93 -13.19
N PRO A 110 -0.13 2.01 -14.06
CA PRO A 110 1.22 1.58 -13.74
C PRO A 110 1.78 2.30 -12.50
N LEU A 111 2.53 1.60 -11.64
CA LEU A 111 3.14 2.20 -10.44
C LEU A 111 4.05 3.40 -10.76
N LYS A 112 4.75 3.38 -11.91
CA LYS A 112 5.58 4.52 -12.37
C LYS A 112 4.79 5.81 -12.59
N GLU A 113 3.49 5.73 -12.89
CA GLU A 113 2.65 6.92 -13.07
C GLU A 113 2.19 7.50 -11.73
N LEU A 114 2.35 6.75 -10.64
CA LEU A 114 2.01 7.17 -9.28
C LEU A 114 3.25 7.63 -8.51
N ALA A 115 4.38 6.94 -8.71
CA ALA A 115 5.65 7.28 -8.10
C ALA A 115 6.10 8.67 -8.56
N THR A 116 6.73 9.43 -7.67
CA THR A 116 7.14 10.81 -7.96
C THR A 116 8.57 10.92 -8.46
N ILE A 117 9.37 9.85 -8.33
CA ILE A 117 10.73 9.79 -8.89
C ILE A 117 10.96 8.46 -9.63
N ASP A 118 11.57 8.54 -10.82
CA ASP A 118 11.87 7.37 -11.66
C ASP A 118 13.17 6.65 -11.27
N LYS A 119 14.14 7.41 -10.77
CA LYS A 119 15.45 6.92 -10.32
C LYS A 119 15.59 7.20 -8.84
N ILE A 120 16.05 6.19 -8.09
CA ILE A 120 16.46 6.39 -6.71
C ILE A 120 17.56 7.45 -6.63
N TYR A 121 17.58 8.25 -5.56
CA TYR A 121 18.64 9.24 -5.35
C TYR A 121 19.97 8.58 -5.01
N ASP A 122 21.08 9.15 -5.46
CA ASP A 122 22.43 8.68 -5.15
C ASP A 122 22.85 9.17 -3.74
N PHE A 123 22.11 8.75 -2.70
CA PHE A 123 22.28 9.21 -1.32
C PHE A 123 23.43 8.51 -0.56
N THR A 124 24.14 7.59 -1.22
CA THR A 124 25.19 6.76 -0.60
C THR A 124 26.07 6.05 -1.63
N TYR A 125 26.97 5.18 -1.15
CA TYR A 125 27.85 4.33 -1.93
C TYR A 125 27.08 3.32 -2.81
N PRO A 126 27.62 2.94 -3.98
CA PRO A 126 26.93 2.09 -4.96
C PRO A 126 26.35 0.78 -4.41
N ASP A 127 27.08 0.08 -3.53
CA ASP A 127 26.64 -1.23 -3.02
C ASP A 127 25.42 -1.13 -2.09
N ILE A 128 25.42 -0.12 -1.20
CA ILE A 128 24.29 0.16 -0.30
C ILE A 128 23.10 0.69 -1.12
N LEU A 129 23.39 1.51 -2.12
CA LEU A 129 22.37 2.04 -3.02
C LEU A 129 21.71 0.91 -3.82
N HIS A 130 22.49 -0.04 -4.32
CA HIS A 130 21.98 -1.22 -4.99
C HIS A 130 21.00 -1.99 -4.08
N ARG A 131 21.34 -2.19 -2.81
CA ARG A 131 20.41 -2.79 -1.85
C ARG A 131 19.10 -2.00 -1.73
N ALA A 132 19.18 -0.67 -1.57
CA ALA A 132 18.01 0.20 -1.47
C ALA A 132 17.11 0.15 -2.73
N THR A 133 17.68 -0.03 -3.92
CA THR A 133 16.89 -0.15 -5.18
C THR A 133 15.98 -1.38 -5.22
N THR A 134 16.25 -2.38 -4.39
CA THR A 134 15.49 -3.64 -4.33
C THR A 134 14.34 -3.62 -3.31
N VAL A 135 14.14 -2.50 -2.62
CA VAL A 135 13.05 -2.32 -1.66
C VAL A 135 11.78 -1.91 -2.38
N ASP A 136 10.67 -2.61 -2.11
CA ASP A 136 9.42 -2.51 -2.88
C ASP A 136 8.86 -1.09 -2.99
N VAL A 137 8.95 -0.29 -1.91
CA VAL A 137 8.66 1.15 -1.93
C VAL A 137 9.63 1.88 -1.02
N VAL A 138 10.15 3.02 -1.50
CA VAL A 138 10.99 3.92 -0.70
C VAL A 138 10.40 5.32 -0.72
N TRP A 139 10.32 5.94 0.46
CA TRP A 139 9.96 7.35 0.61
C TRP A 139 11.20 8.18 0.89
N PHE A 140 11.27 9.36 0.30
CA PHE A 140 12.33 10.36 0.46
C PHE A 140 11.75 11.66 1.01
N ASN A 141 12.51 12.31 1.88
CA ASN A 141 12.19 13.65 2.36
C ASN A 141 12.62 14.73 1.35
N GLU A 142 12.31 15.98 1.64
CA GLU A 142 12.67 17.16 0.83
C GLU A 142 14.17 17.30 0.53
N ARG A 143 15.04 16.74 1.39
CA ARG A 143 16.50 16.74 1.21
C ARG A 143 17.00 15.55 0.39
N LYS A 144 16.08 14.79 -0.24
CA LYS A 144 16.39 13.61 -1.06
C LYS A 144 17.06 12.48 -0.28
N LEU A 145 16.85 12.46 1.05
CA LEU A 145 17.34 11.40 1.93
C LEU A 145 16.21 10.42 2.27
N PRO A 146 16.51 9.12 2.48
CA PRO A 146 15.49 8.14 2.82
C PRO A 146 14.75 8.51 4.10
N HIS A 147 13.42 8.45 4.04
CA HIS A 147 12.52 8.65 5.17
C HIS A 147 11.94 7.31 5.65
N SER A 148 11.52 6.45 4.71
CA SER A 148 10.94 5.15 5.02
C SER A 148 11.18 4.13 3.91
N PHE A 149 11.29 2.86 4.31
CA PHE A 149 11.45 1.70 3.44
C PHE A 149 10.34 0.69 3.76
N PHE A 150 9.72 0.14 2.73
CA PHE A 150 8.59 -0.78 2.85
C PHE A 150 8.83 -2.03 2.03
N GLU A 151 8.58 -3.19 2.64
CA GLU A 151 8.55 -4.49 1.96
C GLU A 151 7.13 -5.05 2.09
N VAL A 152 6.51 -5.37 0.96
CA VAL A 152 5.15 -5.93 0.86
C VAL A 152 5.25 -7.45 0.76
N GLU A 153 4.87 -8.09 1.85
CA GLU A 153 5.22 -9.45 2.16
C GLU A 153 4.01 -10.40 2.12
N HIS A 154 3.76 -10.99 0.94
CA HIS A 154 2.69 -11.97 0.76
C HIS A 154 3.08 -13.40 1.12
N THR A 155 4.08 -13.93 0.42
CA THR A 155 4.57 -15.32 0.56
C THR A 155 6.08 -15.40 0.69
N THR A 156 6.78 -14.29 0.48
CA THR A 156 8.23 -14.15 0.56
C THR A 156 8.75 -14.34 1.99
N ASP A 157 10.06 -14.56 2.12
CA ASP A 157 10.71 -14.76 3.42
C ASP A 157 10.94 -13.41 4.11
N ILE A 158 10.20 -13.16 5.21
CA ILE A 158 10.38 -11.97 6.07
C ILE A 158 11.85 -11.79 6.46
N LYS A 159 12.61 -12.88 6.63
CA LYS A 159 14.04 -12.80 6.96
C LYS A 159 14.83 -12.07 5.87
N ASN A 160 14.54 -12.29 4.59
CA ASN A 160 15.21 -11.60 3.48
C ASN A 160 14.93 -10.11 3.53
N SER A 161 13.68 -9.72 3.75
CA SER A 161 13.27 -8.33 3.90
C SER A 161 13.94 -7.64 5.10
N LEU A 162 14.06 -8.35 6.24
CA LEU A 162 14.81 -7.86 7.39
C LEU A 162 16.32 -7.75 7.11
N SER A 163 16.90 -8.67 6.33
CA SER A 163 18.29 -8.58 5.91
C SER A 163 18.54 -7.35 5.03
N LYS A 164 17.62 -7.00 4.12
CA LYS A 164 17.72 -5.74 3.36
C LYS A 164 17.73 -4.53 4.29
N PHE A 165 16.84 -4.48 5.28
CA PHE A 165 16.79 -3.38 6.26
C PHE A 165 18.02 -3.32 7.15
N PHE A 166 18.61 -4.47 7.51
CA PHE A 166 19.84 -4.52 8.27
C PHE A 166 21.02 -3.87 7.52
N GLU A 167 21.13 -4.09 6.21
CA GLU A 167 22.16 -3.43 5.39
C GLU A 167 21.92 -1.91 5.23
N LEU A 168 20.71 -1.44 5.50
CA LEU A 168 20.33 -0.02 5.47
C LEU A 168 20.26 0.60 6.87
N GLN A 169 20.75 -0.10 7.90
CA GLN A 169 20.56 0.29 9.29
C GLN A 169 21.18 1.65 9.65
N ASP A 170 22.21 2.10 8.94
CA ASP A 170 22.91 3.35 9.28
C ASP A 170 22.10 4.62 8.94
N TYR A 171 21.01 4.49 8.17
CA TYR A 171 20.12 5.61 7.90
C TYR A 171 19.11 5.82 9.03
N PHE A 172 18.87 7.09 9.36
CA PHE A 172 17.76 7.50 10.21
C PHE A 172 16.44 7.46 9.43
N ALA A 173 15.99 6.24 9.14
CA ALA A 173 14.76 5.94 8.41
C ALA A 173 13.91 4.92 9.17
N HIS A 174 12.62 4.88 8.82
CA HIS A 174 11.69 3.87 9.32
C HIS A 174 11.64 2.67 8.39
N PHE A 175 11.54 1.46 8.97
CA PHE A 175 11.43 0.22 8.20
C PHE A 175 10.09 -0.44 8.47
N TYR A 176 9.42 -0.93 7.43
CA TYR A 176 8.11 -1.54 7.59
C TYR A 176 7.97 -2.83 6.77
N ILE A 177 7.49 -3.88 7.45
CA ILE A 177 6.95 -5.07 6.81
C ILE A 177 5.45 -4.90 6.69
N ILE A 178 4.94 -4.95 5.46
CA ILE A 178 3.53 -4.81 5.13
C ILE A 178 2.99 -6.18 4.74
N ALA A 179 2.12 -6.78 5.55
CA ALA A 179 1.69 -8.17 5.34
C ALA A 179 0.27 -8.45 5.84
N SER A 180 -0.24 -9.66 5.63
CA SER A 180 -1.48 -10.10 6.28
C SER A 180 -1.26 -10.30 7.79
N GLU A 181 -2.27 -10.01 8.61
CA GLU A 181 -2.17 -10.15 10.08
C GLU A 181 -1.75 -11.56 10.52
N SER A 182 -2.12 -12.60 9.74
CA SER A 182 -1.68 -13.97 9.98
C SER A 182 -0.16 -14.16 10.02
N ARG A 183 0.60 -13.28 9.38
CA ARG A 183 2.08 -13.30 9.35
C ARG A 183 2.72 -12.62 10.56
N LYS A 184 1.95 -11.95 11.42
CA LYS A 184 2.46 -11.21 12.58
C LYS A 184 3.35 -12.07 13.48
N LYS A 185 2.91 -13.30 13.80
CA LYS A 185 3.70 -14.24 14.63
C LYS A 185 5.04 -14.61 13.99
N GLN A 186 5.05 -14.82 12.67
CA GLN A 186 6.28 -15.10 11.90
C GLN A 186 7.21 -13.88 11.93
N PHE A 187 6.66 -12.68 11.77
CA PHE A 187 7.44 -11.44 11.90
C PHE A 187 8.07 -11.32 13.29
N ASP A 188 7.27 -11.46 14.35
CA ASP A 188 7.72 -11.30 15.73
C ASP A 188 8.81 -12.31 16.10
N SER A 189 8.69 -13.57 15.67
CA SER A 189 9.73 -14.57 15.87
C SER A 189 11.00 -14.24 15.10
N THR A 190 10.88 -13.82 13.83
CA THR A 190 12.04 -13.55 12.97
C THR A 190 12.81 -12.30 13.44
N ILE A 191 12.13 -11.18 13.73
CA ILE A 191 12.77 -9.94 14.22
C ILE A 191 13.38 -10.11 15.63
N SER A 192 12.96 -11.11 16.39
CA SER A 192 13.51 -11.41 17.71
C SER A 192 14.89 -12.08 17.66
N MET A 193 15.30 -12.61 16.51
CA MET A 193 16.61 -13.22 16.32
C MET A 193 17.72 -12.21 16.61
N SER A 194 18.80 -12.67 17.26
CA SER A 194 19.92 -11.81 17.67
C SER A 194 20.56 -11.03 16.52
N LEU A 195 20.56 -11.61 15.31
CA LEU A 195 21.05 -10.98 14.08
C LEU A 195 20.38 -9.62 13.81
N PHE A 196 19.10 -9.46 14.15
CA PHE A 196 18.33 -8.25 13.86
C PHE A 196 18.23 -7.29 15.06
N ASN A 197 18.93 -7.54 16.16
CA ASN A 197 18.95 -6.66 17.34
C ASN A 197 19.21 -5.17 16.99
N PRO A 198 20.13 -4.82 16.07
CA PRO A 198 20.39 -3.41 15.74
C PRO A 198 19.22 -2.67 15.08
N ILE A 199 18.30 -3.39 14.42
CA ILE A 199 17.16 -2.80 13.71
C ILE A 199 15.81 -3.08 14.39
N LYS A 200 15.74 -4.02 15.35
CA LYS A 200 14.51 -4.52 15.98
C LYS A 200 13.54 -3.43 16.45
N LYS A 201 14.04 -2.32 17.01
CA LYS A 201 13.21 -1.20 17.51
C LYS A 201 12.74 -0.24 16.41
N ARG A 202 13.30 -0.34 15.20
CA ARG A 202 13.02 0.54 14.05
C ARG A 202 12.20 -0.13 12.96
N VAL A 203 12.03 -1.44 13.01
CA VAL A 203 11.17 -2.18 12.07
C VAL A 203 9.77 -2.33 12.66
N GLY A 204 8.77 -1.77 11.97
CA GLY A 204 7.37 -1.96 12.27
C GLY A 204 6.73 -3.05 11.41
N PHE A 205 5.75 -3.74 11.96
CA PHE A 205 4.82 -4.57 11.18
C PHE A 205 3.51 -3.83 11.04
N VAL A 206 3.02 -3.70 9.80
CA VAL A 206 1.74 -3.05 9.52
C VAL A 206 0.91 -4.00 8.67
N ASN A 207 -0.29 -4.31 9.14
CA ASN A 207 -1.17 -5.18 8.38
C ASN A 207 -1.86 -4.44 7.22
N TYR A 208 -2.31 -5.21 6.24
CA TYR A 208 -3.01 -4.69 5.08
C TYR A 208 -4.26 -3.84 5.39
N GLU A 209 -5.04 -4.21 6.42
CA GLU A 209 -6.19 -3.41 6.86
C GLU A 209 -5.77 -2.01 7.35
N SER A 210 -4.64 -1.92 8.04
CA SER A 210 -4.14 -0.66 8.57
C SER A 210 -3.71 0.27 7.45
N ILE A 211 -3.02 -0.24 6.43
CA ILE A 211 -2.65 0.55 5.23
C ILE A 211 -3.87 1.04 4.48
N ALA A 212 -4.83 0.15 4.21
CA ALA A 212 -6.08 0.52 3.52
C ALA A 212 -6.89 1.58 4.31
N ASN A 213 -6.97 1.42 5.63
CA ASN A 213 -7.64 2.39 6.50
C ASN A 213 -6.92 3.73 6.55
N GLN A 214 -5.59 3.74 6.61
CA GLN A 214 -4.80 4.97 6.57
C GLN A 214 -5.01 5.70 5.24
N TYR A 215 -4.94 4.99 4.12
CA TYR A 215 -5.21 5.55 2.80
C TYR A 215 -6.58 6.23 2.71
N SER A 216 -7.63 5.54 3.17
CA SER A 216 -8.99 6.11 3.19
C SER A 216 -9.11 7.34 4.09
N LYS A 217 -8.48 7.35 5.27
CA LYS A 217 -8.58 8.44 6.25
C LYS A 217 -7.78 9.67 5.86
N MET A 218 -6.58 9.49 5.29
CA MET A 218 -5.74 10.62 4.87
C MET A 218 -6.42 11.46 3.79
N PHE A 219 -7.16 10.82 2.90
CA PHE A 219 -8.00 11.54 1.96
C PHE A 219 -9.08 12.39 2.64
N GLU A 220 -9.76 11.83 3.65
CA GLU A 220 -10.78 12.57 4.42
C GLU A 220 -10.19 13.84 5.06
N LEU A 221 -8.98 13.75 5.61
CA LEU A 221 -8.28 14.89 6.23
C LEU A 221 -7.86 15.94 5.20
N SER A 222 -7.32 15.52 4.05
CA SER A 222 -6.87 16.47 3.00
C SER A 222 -8.00 17.36 2.48
N LYS A 223 -9.26 16.85 2.45
CA LYS A 223 -10.44 17.65 2.08
C LYS A 223 -10.84 18.66 3.14
N ILE A 224 -10.59 18.37 4.43
CA ILE A 224 -10.88 19.31 5.52
C ILE A 224 -9.87 20.46 5.49
N GLU A 225 -8.59 20.15 5.28
CA GLU A 225 -7.52 21.16 5.20
C GLU A 225 -7.71 22.13 4.03
N GLN A 226 -8.34 21.72 2.93
CA GLN A 226 -8.68 22.61 1.80
C GLN A 226 -9.86 23.56 2.05
N LEU A 227 -10.62 23.37 3.14
CA LEU A 227 -11.80 24.19 3.48
C LEU A 227 -11.49 25.30 4.50
N ILE A 228 -10.25 25.38 4.99
CA ILE A 228 -9.75 26.37 5.97
C ILE A 228 -8.70 27.24 5.27
#